data_AF-J9GQW7-F1
#
_entry.id   AF-J9GQW7-F1
#
_cell.length_a   1.000
_cell.length_b   1.000
_cell.length_c   1.000
_cell.angle_alpha   90.00
_cell.angle_beta   90.00
_cell.angle_gamma   90.00
#
_symmetry.space_group_name_H-M   'P 1'
#
loop_
_entity.id
_entity.type
_entity.pdbx_description
1 polymer ?
#
loop_
_entity_poly.entity_id
_entity_poly.type
_entity_poly.pdbx_seq_one_letter_code
_entity_poly.pdbx_strand_id
1 'polypeptide(L)'
;MQNISDLSDFNIEIMETDKDHIHMMICSEPKLSPLQIVRRLKQMSTTAIWKRHENYLRHVFYKETTFWTNGYFVSSIGNVSQETIKKYIENQG
;
A
#
# COMPACT_ATOMS: atom_id res chain seq x y z
N MET A 1 0.47 8.24 0.35
CA MET A 1 0.07 7.19 1.31
C MET A 1 0.49 7.53 2.74
N GLN A 2 1.54 8.33 2.97
CA GLN A 2 1.98 8.71 4.32
C GLN A 2 0.86 9.29 5.21
N ASN A 3 0.07 10.23 4.69
CA ASN A 3 -1.09 10.79 5.40
C ASN A 3 -2.13 9.74 5.86
N ILE A 4 -2.17 8.55 5.24
CA ILE A 4 -3.06 7.45 5.68
C ILE A 4 -2.48 6.81 6.94
N SER A 5 -1.16 6.64 6.97
CA SER A 5 -0.43 6.09 8.11
C SER A 5 -0.58 6.96 9.35
N ASP A 6 -0.40 8.27 9.20
CA ASP A 6 -0.43 9.24 10.32
C ASP A 6 -1.78 9.29 11.05
N LEU A 7 -2.84 8.77 10.43
CA LEU A 7 -4.20 8.70 10.97
C LEU A 7 -4.58 7.28 11.41
N SER A 8 -3.62 6.39 11.61
CA SER A 8 -3.83 4.96 11.84
C SER A 8 -2.93 4.40 12.92
N ASP A 9 -3.27 3.23 13.49
CA ASP A 9 -2.42 2.53 14.46
C ASP A 9 -1.28 1.72 13.79
N PHE A 10 -0.79 2.19 12.64
CA PHE A 10 0.36 1.61 11.92
C PHE A 10 1.20 2.70 11.25
N ASN A 11 2.49 2.43 11.12
CA ASN A 11 3.48 3.27 10.48
C ASN A 11 4.01 2.60 9.21
N ILE A 12 4.05 3.36 8.12
CA ILE A 12 4.76 2.97 6.90
C ILE A 12 6.22 3.41 7.06
N GLU A 13 7.11 2.44 7.18
CA GLU A 13 8.56 2.67 7.37
C GLU A 13 9.27 2.87 6.03
N ILE A 14 8.89 2.07 5.03
CA ILE A 14 9.45 2.11 3.67
C ILE A 14 8.32 1.95 2.68
N MET A 15 8.38 2.71 1.58
CA MET A 15 7.48 2.59 0.45
C MET A 15 8.26 2.72 -0.85
N GLU A 16 8.14 1.72 -1.71
CA GLU A 16 8.67 1.75 -3.06
C GLU A 16 7.55 1.42 -4.04
N THR A 17 7.56 2.10 -5.18
CA THR A 17 6.54 1.98 -6.22
C THR A 17 7.20 1.53 -7.50
N ASP A 18 6.62 0.51 -8.12
CA ASP A 18 6.94 0.13 -9.50
C ASP A 18 5.77 0.53 -10.43
N LYS A 19 5.84 0.14 -11.70
CA LYS A 19 4.89 0.53 -12.75
C LYS A 19 3.46 0.08 -12.45
N ASP A 20 3.28 -1.11 -11.89
CA ASP A 20 1.96 -1.73 -11.69
C ASP A 20 1.68 -2.21 -10.26
N HIS A 21 2.65 -2.07 -9.34
CA HIS A 21 2.49 -2.46 -7.94
C HIS A 21 3.30 -1.59 -6.97
N ILE A 22 3.04 -1.76 -5.67
CA ILE A 22 3.71 -1.02 -4.59
C ILE A 22 4.16 -2.02 -3.53
N HIS A 23 5.41 -1.88 -3.09
CA HIS A 23 5.98 -2.57 -1.94
C HIS A 23 5.99 -1.64 -0.73
N MET A 24 5.55 -2.13 0.43
CA MET A 24 5.53 -1.36 1.67
C MET A 24 6.05 -2.20 2.83
N MET A 25 6.95 -1.63 3.62
CA MET A 25 7.24 -2.13 4.96
C MET A 25 6.40 -1.37 5.97
N ILE A 26 5.66 -2.11 6.79
CA ILE A 26 4.72 -1.54 7.76
C ILE A 26 5.05 -2.09 9.15
N CYS A 27 5.16 -1.18 10.11
CA CYS A 27 5.15 -1.50 11.53
C CYS A 27 3.74 -1.24 12.07
N SER A 28 3.14 -2.18 12.81
CA SER A 28 1.76 -2.04 13.30
C SER A 28 1.60 -2.65 14.68
N GLU A 29 0.61 -2.17 15.44
CA GLU A 29 0.21 -2.86 16.66
C GLU A 29 -0.30 -4.29 16.36
N PRO A 30 0.00 -5.30 17.21
CA PRO A 30 -0.43 -6.69 16.99
C PRO A 30 -1.95 -6.90 16.88
N LYS A 31 -2.75 -5.95 17.39
CA LYS A 31 -4.22 -5.97 17.32
C LYS A 31 -4.76 -5.71 15.91
N LEU A 32 -3.97 -5.08 15.04
CA LEU A 32 -4.35 -4.84 13.65
C LEU A 32 -3.98 -6.03 12.79
N SER A 33 -4.98 -6.65 12.18
CA SER A 33 -4.74 -7.68 11.18
C SER A 33 -4.16 -7.09 9.89
N PRO A 34 -3.32 -7.84 9.15
CA PRO A 34 -2.83 -7.41 7.84
C PRO A 34 -3.94 -6.99 6.87
N LEU A 35 -5.08 -7.70 6.90
CA LEU A 35 -6.24 -7.38 6.07
C LEU A 35 -6.81 -5.99 6.37
N GLN A 36 -6.90 -5.59 7.64
CA GLN A 36 -7.40 -4.27 8.01
C GLN A 36 -6.50 -3.15 7.49
N ILE A 37 -5.18 -3.33 7.60
CA ILE A 37 -4.17 -2.40 7.10
C ILE A 37 -4.29 -2.26 5.58
N VAL A 38 -4.25 -3.38 4.85
CA VAL A 38 -4.35 -3.39 3.38
C VAL A 38 -5.67 -2.79 2.90
N ARG A 39 -6.79 -3.11 3.56
CA ARG A 39 -8.11 -2.55 3.20
C ARG A 39 -8.10 -1.02 3.31
N ARG A 40 -7.55 -0.49 4.41
CA ARG A 40 -7.48 0.96 4.64
C ARG A 40 -6.59 1.64 3.61
N LEU A 41 -5.40 1.09 3.36
CA LEU A 41 -4.46 1.62 2.36
C LEU A 41 -5.08 1.66 0.97
N LYS A 42 -5.66 0.55 0.50
CA LYS A 42 -6.30 0.47 -0.82
C LYS A 42 -7.49 1.41 -0.95
N GLN A 43 -8.38 1.46 0.04
CA GLN A 43 -9.58 2.28 -0.01
C GLN A 43 -9.26 3.78 -0.04
N MET A 44 -8.41 4.24 0.87
CA MET A 44 -8.06 5.65 0.98
C MET A 44 -7.25 6.13 -0.22
N SER A 45 -6.30 5.31 -0.71
CA SER A 45 -5.55 5.64 -1.92
C SER A 45 -6.42 5.67 -3.17
N THR A 46 -7.33 4.70 -3.35
CA THR A 46 -8.30 4.70 -4.46
C THR A 46 -9.11 6.00 -4.44
N THR A 47 -9.64 6.37 -3.28
CA THR A 47 -10.41 7.62 -3.13
C THR A 47 -9.59 8.85 -3.51
N ALA A 48 -8.35 8.95 -3.03
CA ALA A 48 -7.48 10.09 -3.31
C ALA A 48 -7.07 10.16 -4.79
N ILE A 49 -6.76 9.03 -5.41
CA ILE A 49 -6.38 8.93 -6.82
C ILE A 49 -7.54 9.31 -7.73
N TRP A 50 -8.74 8.78 -7.46
CA TRP A 50 -9.95 9.13 -8.20
C TRP A 50 -10.28 10.62 -8.09
N LYS A 51 -10.20 11.22 -6.88
CA LYS A 51 -10.40 12.67 -6.72
C LYS A 51 -9.43 13.52 -7.55
N ARG A 52 -8.19 13.04 -7.77
CA ARG A 52 -7.15 13.79 -8.50
C ARG A 52 -7.19 13.57 -10.00
N HIS A 53 -7.62 12.39 -10.46
CA HIS A 53 -7.47 11.95 -11.85
C HIS A 53 -8.76 11.40 -12.47
N GLU A 54 -9.93 11.75 -11.92
CA GLU A 54 -11.24 11.23 -12.33
C GLU A 54 -11.45 11.23 -13.85
N ASN A 55 -11.12 12.35 -14.53
CA ASN A 55 -11.32 12.49 -15.97
C ASN A 55 -10.58 11.42 -16.77
N TYR A 56 -9.33 11.11 -16.41
CA TYR A 56 -8.56 10.05 -17.07
C TYR A 56 -9.06 8.66 -16.66
N LEU A 57 -9.28 8.44 -15.36
CA LEU A 57 -9.63 7.13 -14.81
C LEU A 57 -10.99 6.64 -15.27
N ARG A 58 -11.97 7.52 -15.54
CA ARG A 58 -13.26 7.14 -16.13
C ARG A 58 -13.14 6.47 -17.50
N HIS A 59 -12.13 6.84 -18.28
CA HIS A 59 -11.89 6.24 -19.59
C HIS A 59 -11.17 4.89 -19.49
N VAL A 60 -10.40 4.67 -18.42
CA VAL A 60 -9.68 3.42 -18.16
C VAL A 60 -10.58 2.41 -17.44
N PHE A 61 -11.29 2.86 -16.42
CA PHE A 61 -12.17 2.09 -15.54
C PHE A 61 -13.63 2.46 -15.81
N TYR A 62 -14.19 1.92 -16.89
CA TYR A 62 -15.50 2.30 -17.43
C TYR A 62 -16.68 2.22 -16.45
N LYS A 63 -16.71 1.19 -15.60
CA LYS A 63 -17.89 0.85 -14.77
C LYS A 63 -17.66 0.95 -13.27
N GLU A 64 -16.41 1.00 -12.82
CA GLU A 64 -16.06 0.81 -11.41
C GLU A 64 -15.07 1.87 -10.94
N THR A 65 -15.32 2.43 -9.77
CA THR A 65 -14.35 3.27 -9.07
C THR A 65 -13.36 2.39 -8.30
N THR A 66 -12.53 1.67 -9.04
CA THR A 66 -11.46 0.82 -8.51
C THR A 66 -10.09 1.32 -8.96
N PHE A 67 -9.04 0.80 -8.33
CA PHE A 67 -7.65 1.10 -8.70
C PHE A 67 -6.75 -0.10 -8.42
N TRP A 68 -7.02 -0.82 -7.34
CA TRP A 68 -6.30 -2.03 -6.95
C TRP A 68 -7.10 -3.28 -7.29
N THR A 69 -6.41 -4.38 -7.62
CA THR A 69 -7.02 -5.71 -7.66
C THR A 69 -7.47 -6.16 -6.26
N ASN A 70 -8.22 -7.25 -6.15
CA ASN A 70 -8.58 -7.81 -4.84
C ASN A 70 -7.37 -8.44 -4.11
N GLY A 71 -6.38 -8.93 -4.86
CA GLY A 71 -5.22 -9.61 -4.33
C GLY A 71 -4.23 -8.69 -3.61
N TYR A 72 -3.52 -9.24 -2.63
CA TYR A 72 -2.36 -8.62 -1.98
C TYR A 72 -1.44 -9.72 -1.48
N PHE A 73 -0.15 -9.40 -1.33
CA PHE A 73 0.82 -10.28 -0.68
C PHE A 73 1.22 -9.68 0.67
N VAL A 74 1.37 -10.53 1.68
CA VAL A 74 1.90 -10.13 2.98
C VAL A 74 2.79 -11.25 3.52
N SER A 75 3.92 -10.85 4.07
CA SER A 75 4.84 -11.74 4.78
C SER A 75 5.39 -11.02 6.00
N SER A 76 5.52 -11.74 7.11
CA SER A 76 6.21 -11.22 8.29
C SER A 76 7.71 -11.26 8.06
N ILE A 77 8.39 -10.15 8.34
CA ILE A 77 9.84 -10.08 8.37
C ILE A 77 10.26 -10.31 9.84
N GLY A 78 11.20 -11.21 10.08
CA GLY A 78 11.73 -11.45 11.44
C GLY A 78 12.59 -10.28 11.96
N ASN A 79 13.44 -10.52 12.96
CA ASN A 79 14.47 -9.56 13.35
C ASN A 79 15.53 -9.45 12.25
N VAL A 80 15.24 -8.67 11.22
CA VAL A 80 16.11 -8.44 10.09
C VAL A 80 16.51 -6.97 10.10
N SER A 81 17.78 -6.67 9.86
CA SER A 81 18.27 -5.29 9.85
C SER A 81 17.58 -4.48 8.74
N GLN A 82 17.43 -3.17 8.96
CA GLN A 82 16.89 -2.24 7.96
C GLN A 82 17.62 -2.34 6.61
N GLU A 83 18.90 -2.69 6.64
CA GLU A 83 19.77 -2.81 5.46
C GLU A 83 19.45 -4.04 4.62
N THR A 84 19.13 -5.17 5.25
CA THR A 84 18.66 -6.37 4.55
C THR A 84 17.25 -6.18 4.02
N ILE A 85 16.40 -5.45 4.74
CA ILE A 85 15.05 -5.09 4.30
C ILE A 85 15.11 -4.21 3.05
N LYS A 86 15.94 -3.16 3.07
CA LYS A 86 16.10 -2.26 1.93
C LYS A 86 16.55 -3.04 0.69
N LYS A 87 17.57 -3.88 0.84
CA LYS A 87 18.03 -4.78 -0.24
C LYS A 87 16.93 -5.73 -0.72
N TYR A 88 16.11 -6.27 0.17
CA TYR A 88 15.01 -7.14 -0.24
C TYR A 88 14.03 -6.38 -1.13
N ILE A 89 13.60 -5.18 -0.72
CA ILE A 89 12.62 -4.38 -1.47
C ILE A 89 13.22 -3.89 -2.81
N GLU A 90 14.47 -3.40 -2.83
CA GLU A 90 15.17 -2.99 -4.06
C GLU A 90 15.29 -4.12 -5.09
N ASN A 91 15.33 -5.38 -4.65
CA ASN A 91 15.41 -6.56 -5.53
C ASN A 91 14.05 -7.18 -5.88
N GLN A 92 12.93 -6.57 -5.47
CA GLN A 92 11.56 -7.04 -5.79
C GLN A 92 10.83 -6.15 -6.80
N GLY A 93 11.46 -5.07 -7.28
CA GLY A 93 11.01 -4.28 -8.42
C GLY A 93 11.48 -4.84 -9.77
#